data_AF-A0A7R9WT83-F1
#
_entry.id   AF-A0A7R9WT83-F1
#
_cell.length_a   1.000
_cell.length_b   1.000
_cell.length_c   1.000
_cell.angle_alpha   90.00
_cell.angle_beta   90.00
_cell.angle_gamma   90.00
#
_symmetry.space_group_name_H-M   'P 1'
#
loop_
_entity.id
_entity.type
_entity.pdbx_description
1 polymer ?
#
loop_
_entity_poly.entity_id
_entity_poly.type
_entity_poly.pdbx_seq_one_letter_code
_entity_poly.pdbx_strand_id
1 'polypeptide(L)'
;DKPVPHLALMDCIDSWAADTALDDLRWPHLGNAVHPSSQRLRFKTFPKYLWVQTQRYELAPNWQPVKIEVELDIPDEIDLNKYRGHGPQDGEDVLAEEDEAKTAAAAPAISEAAVGQLMDMGFSMNGCKRALTAVGGSDVESAMTWIFEHNTDPDFNDPLPEGDASGGAAASAAAGASDGADDAMVMSLVASLGCFTIDQVRAALKQTNGAADRAADWLFSHMDDLDAAVASVSASAPESAPKSEATLDDGDGKYRLLGMISHIGKSTASGHYVAHIKKEGKWVIFNDEKVAVSENPPLPHAYLYLFERAAGSS
;
A
#
# COMPACT_ATOMS: atom_id res chain seq x y z
N ASP A 1 4.47 0.58 -41.11
CA ASP A 1 3.50 0.56 -40.00
C ASP A 1 3.59 -0.76 -39.28
N LYS A 2 3.87 -0.74 -37.97
CA LYS A 2 3.72 -1.94 -37.14
C LYS A 2 2.22 -2.19 -36.99
N PRO A 3 1.72 -3.43 -37.13
CA PRO A 3 0.32 -3.73 -36.90
C PRO A 3 -0.05 -3.38 -35.46
N VAL A 4 -1.22 -2.75 -35.27
CA VAL A 4 -1.76 -2.51 -33.93
C VAL A 4 -2.19 -3.86 -33.36
N PRO A 5 -1.67 -4.29 -32.20
CA PRO A 5 -2.07 -5.55 -31.59
C PRO A 5 -3.53 -5.47 -31.11
N HIS A 6 -4.25 -6.58 -31.27
CA HIS A 6 -5.60 -6.79 -30.76
C HIS A 6 -5.55 -7.79 -29.62
N LEU A 7 -6.17 -7.44 -28.49
CA LEU A 7 -6.17 -8.22 -27.25
C LEU A 7 -7.59 -8.28 -26.67
N ALA A 8 -8.03 -9.40 -26.11
CA ALA A 8 -9.31 -9.44 -25.41
C ALA A 8 -9.15 -8.93 -23.97
N LEU A 9 -10.15 -8.24 -23.44
CA LEU A 9 -10.15 -7.80 -22.04
C LEU A 9 -9.91 -8.96 -21.07
N MET A 10 -10.55 -10.11 -21.34
CA MET A 10 -10.44 -11.28 -20.47
C MET A 10 -9.02 -11.86 -20.43
N ASP A 11 -8.25 -11.77 -21.51
CA ASP A 11 -6.84 -12.19 -21.51
C ASP A 11 -5.99 -11.29 -20.60
N CYS A 12 -6.29 -9.99 -20.58
CA CYS A 12 -5.64 -9.05 -19.66
C CYS A 12 -5.99 -9.35 -18.19
N ILE A 13 -7.25 -9.70 -17.91
CA ILE A 13 -7.69 -10.06 -16.56
C ILE A 13 -7.09 -11.42 -16.14
N ASP A 14 -7.00 -12.39 -17.06
CA ASP A 14 -6.33 -13.67 -16.81
C ASP A 14 -4.85 -13.49 -16.48
N SER A 15 -4.16 -12.60 -17.20
CA SER A 15 -2.76 -12.23 -16.89
C SER A 15 -2.64 -11.56 -15.52
N TRP A 16 -3.53 -10.62 -15.19
CA TRP A 16 -3.57 -9.96 -13.88
C TRP A 16 -3.82 -10.95 -12.73
N ALA A 17 -4.61 -11.98 -12.98
CA ALA A 17 -5.03 -12.98 -11.99
C ALA A 17 -4.12 -14.22 -11.94
N ALA A 18 -3.06 -14.26 -12.75
CA ALA A 18 -2.12 -15.37 -12.83
C ALA A 18 -1.18 -15.44 -11.61
N ASP A 19 -0.56 -16.61 -11.43
CA ASP A 19 0.48 -16.78 -10.41
C ASP A 19 1.75 -16.03 -10.84
N THR A 20 2.20 -15.12 -9.98
CA THR A 20 3.48 -14.43 -10.15
C THR A 20 4.48 -15.04 -9.19
N ALA A 21 5.62 -15.51 -9.70
CA ALA A 21 6.73 -15.94 -8.86
C ALA A 21 7.35 -14.73 -8.16
N LEU A 22 7.56 -14.85 -6.86
CA LEU A 22 8.29 -13.88 -6.05
C LEU A 22 9.68 -14.42 -5.80
N ASP A 23 10.66 -13.74 -6.38
CA ASP A 23 12.08 -14.00 -6.10
C ASP A 23 12.47 -13.31 -4.79
N ASP A 24 13.45 -13.88 -4.09
CA ASP A 24 14.07 -13.30 -2.89
C ASP A 24 13.16 -13.08 -1.66
N LEU A 25 11.97 -13.68 -1.64
CA LEU A 25 11.12 -13.66 -0.44
C LEU A 25 11.76 -14.52 0.67
N ARG A 26 12.06 -13.87 1.79
CA ARG A 26 12.61 -14.50 3.00
C ARG A 26 11.49 -14.83 3.96
N TRP A 27 11.54 -16.03 4.50
CA TRP A 27 10.54 -16.52 5.44
C TRP A 27 11.12 -16.54 6.86
N PRO A 28 10.65 -15.68 7.78
CA PRO A 28 11.18 -15.61 9.14
C PRO A 28 11.03 -16.93 9.90
N HIS A 29 9.87 -17.60 9.77
CA HIS A 29 9.62 -18.92 10.34
C HIS A 29 10.54 -20.04 9.82
N LEU A 30 11.26 -19.82 8.70
CA LEU A 30 12.29 -20.71 8.16
C LEU A 30 13.72 -20.20 8.43
N GLY A 31 13.90 -19.33 9.43
CA GLY A 31 15.20 -18.74 9.74
C GLY A 31 15.70 -17.78 8.66
N ASN A 32 14.80 -17.00 8.05
CA ASN A 32 15.09 -16.06 6.95
C ASN A 32 15.69 -16.70 5.69
N ALA A 33 15.45 -18.01 5.48
CA ALA A 33 15.77 -18.68 4.24
C ALA A 33 14.93 -18.16 3.07
N VAL A 34 15.53 -18.13 1.88
CA VAL A 34 14.85 -17.78 0.62
C VAL A 34 14.25 -19.05 0.04
N HIS A 35 12.94 -19.04 -0.20
CA HIS A 35 12.23 -20.15 -0.83
C HIS A 35 11.38 -19.67 -2.00
N PRO A 36 11.20 -20.50 -3.05
CA PRO A 36 10.31 -20.17 -4.16
C PRO A 36 8.90 -19.88 -3.63
N SER A 37 8.40 -18.70 -3.95
CA SER A 37 7.13 -18.20 -3.46
C SER A 37 6.29 -17.73 -4.63
N SER A 38 4.97 -17.83 -4.53
CA SER A 38 4.06 -17.36 -5.57
C SER A 38 2.97 -16.50 -4.97
N GLN A 39 2.64 -15.41 -5.66
CA GLN A 39 1.54 -14.52 -5.31
C GLN A 39 0.45 -14.60 -6.37
N ARG A 40 -0.80 -14.55 -5.92
CA ARG A 40 -1.99 -14.50 -6.77
C ARG A 40 -2.96 -13.44 -6.28
N LEU A 41 -3.53 -12.66 -7.19
CA LEU A 41 -4.56 -11.68 -6.89
C LEU A 41 -5.96 -12.25 -7.16
N ARG A 42 -6.89 -11.93 -6.26
CA ARG A 42 -8.29 -12.36 -6.29
C ARG A 42 -9.19 -11.29 -5.67
N PHE A 43 -10.47 -11.30 -6.04
CA PHE A 43 -11.48 -10.42 -5.46
C PHE A 43 -12.05 -11.04 -4.18
N LYS A 44 -11.95 -10.34 -3.04
CA LYS A 44 -12.69 -10.71 -1.81
C LYS A 44 -14.18 -10.43 -1.99
N THR A 45 -14.52 -9.27 -2.54
CA THR A 45 -15.89 -8.81 -2.81
C THR A 45 -16.03 -8.25 -4.22
N PHE A 46 -17.25 -8.22 -4.73
CA PHE A 46 -17.62 -7.67 -6.04
C PHE A 46 -18.51 -6.42 -5.87
N PRO A 47 -18.00 -5.21 -6.12
CA PRO A 47 -18.75 -3.97 -5.92
C PRO A 47 -19.86 -3.79 -6.95
N LYS A 48 -20.86 -2.95 -6.66
CA LYS A 48 -21.95 -2.63 -7.61
C LYS A 48 -21.44 -1.99 -8.91
N TYR A 49 -20.43 -1.14 -8.81
CA TYR A 49 -19.77 -0.50 -9.95
C TYR A 49 -18.30 -0.86 -9.94
N LEU A 50 -17.83 -1.51 -11.00
CA LEU A 50 -16.44 -1.87 -11.18
C LEU A 50 -15.79 -0.93 -12.19
N TRP A 51 -14.73 -0.26 -11.74
CA TRP A 51 -13.85 0.52 -12.61
C TRP A 51 -12.68 -0.34 -13.05
N VAL A 52 -12.44 -0.39 -14.36
CA VAL A 52 -11.29 -1.05 -14.95
C VAL A 52 -10.43 -0.03 -15.66
N GLN A 53 -9.22 0.19 -15.13
CA GLN A 53 -8.21 1.03 -15.77
C GLN A 53 -7.31 0.17 -16.64
N THR A 54 -7.19 0.54 -17.91
CA THR A 54 -6.24 -0.09 -18.82
C THR A 54 -4.88 0.57 -18.68
N GLN A 55 -3.87 -0.20 -18.27
CA GLN A 55 -2.49 0.28 -18.08
C GLN A 55 -1.78 0.47 -19.44
N ARG A 56 -2.26 1.44 -20.21
CA ARG A 56 -1.81 1.72 -21.59
C ARG A 56 -0.58 2.63 -21.64
N TYR A 57 0.24 2.63 -20.61
CA TYR A 57 1.42 3.47 -20.53
C TYR A 57 2.59 2.62 -20.04
N GLU A 58 3.73 2.74 -20.71
CA GLU A 58 4.98 2.10 -20.31
C GLU A 58 6.12 3.11 -20.29
N LEU A 59 7.19 2.79 -19.57
CA LEU A 59 8.43 3.54 -19.62
C LEU A 59 9.30 2.96 -20.73
N ALA A 60 9.60 3.78 -21.74
CA ALA A 60 10.58 3.42 -22.75
C ALA A 60 11.99 3.33 -22.14
N PRO A 61 12.98 2.72 -22.82
CA PRO A 61 14.35 2.57 -22.30
C PRO A 61 15.06 3.88 -21.92
N ASN A 62 14.57 5.02 -22.42
CA ASN A 62 15.03 6.36 -22.09
C ASN A 62 14.25 7.00 -20.91
N TRP A 63 13.47 6.21 -20.17
CA TRP A 63 12.61 6.63 -19.06
C TRP A 63 11.52 7.63 -19.45
N GLN A 64 11.19 7.75 -20.74
CA GLN A 64 10.06 8.56 -21.17
C GLN A 64 8.77 7.73 -21.13
N PRO A 65 7.69 8.23 -20.52
CA PRO A 65 6.39 7.58 -20.58
C PRO A 65 5.85 7.59 -22.01
N VAL A 66 5.55 6.42 -22.54
CA VAL A 66 5.00 6.21 -23.87
C VAL A 66 3.62 5.57 -23.74
N LYS A 67 2.67 6.05 -24.56
CA LYS A 67 1.34 5.46 -24.66
C LYS A 67 1.39 4.25 -25.59
N ILE A 68 0.89 3.12 -25.11
CA ILE A 68 0.82 1.86 -25.85
C ILE A 68 -0.40 1.91 -26.79
N GLU A 69 -0.16 1.82 -28.09
CA GLU A 69 -1.21 1.70 -29.10
C GLU A 69 -1.65 0.23 -29.21
N VAL A 70 -2.76 -0.12 -28.56
CA VAL A 70 -3.38 -1.45 -28.54
C VAL A 70 -4.89 -1.30 -28.75
N GLU A 71 -5.52 -2.23 -29.44
CA GLU A 71 -6.97 -2.36 -29.49
C GLU A 71 -7.41 -3.46 -28.51
N LEU A 72 -8.30 -3.10 -27.57
CA LEU A 72 -8.89 -4.07 -26.66
C LEU A 72 -10.29 -4.44 -27.11
N ASP A 73 -10.56 -5.73 -27.27
CA ASP A 73 -11.92 -6.23 -27.46
C ASP A 73 -12.62 -6.25 -26.09
N ILE A 74 -13.64 -5.40 -25.95
CA ILE A 74 -14.38 -5.17 -24.72
C ILE A 74 -15.78 -5.75 -24.91
N PRO A 75 -16.11 -6.88 -24.26
CA PRO A 75 -17.45 -7.44 -24.34
C PRO A 75 -18.45 -6.55 -23.57
N ASP A 76 -19.71 -6.58 -24.02
CA ASP A 76 -20.81 -5.87 -23.35
C ASP A 76 -21.10 -6.45 -21.95
N GLU A 77 -20.81 -7.73 -21.73
CA GLU A 77 -20.97 -8.44 -20.46
C GLU A 77 -19.70 -9.23 -20.11
N ILE A 78 -19.31 -9.22 -18.84
CA ILE A 78 -18.16 -9.97 -18.30
C ILE A 78 -18.60 -10.80 -17.09
N ASP A 79 -17.97 -11.96 -16.93
CA ASP A 79 -18.12 -12.82 -15.75
C ASP A 79 -16.77 -12.95 -15.05
N LEU A 80 -16.70 -12.38 -13.84
CA LEU A 80 -15.51 -12.35 -13.00
C LEU A 80 -15.58 -13.36 -11.85
N ASN A 81 -16.62 -14.19 -11.75
CA ASN A 81 -16.78 -15.13 -10.63
C ASN A 81 -15.60 -16.08 -10.48
N LYS A 82 -14.94 -16.46 -11.59
CA LYS A 82 -13.72 -17.30 -11.56
C LYS A 82 -12.55 -16.68 -10.78
N TYR A 83 -12.59 -15.38 -10.52
CA TYR A 83 -11.54 -14.65 -9.79
C TYR A 83 -11.92 -14.32 -8.35
N ARG A 84 -13.03 -14.86 -7.83
CA ARG A 84 -13.37 -14.72 -6.41
C ARG A 84 -12.36 -15.47 -5.55
N GLY A 85 -11.89 -14.81 -4.49
CA GLY A 85 -11.06 -15.43 -3.46
C GLY A 85 -11.95 -16.14 -2.45
N HIS A 86 -11.57 -17.35 -2.07
CA HIS A 86 -12.30 -18.16 -1.09
C HIS A 86 -11.64 -18.15 0.29
N GLY A 87 -10.60 -17.34 0.49
CA GLY A 87 -9.78 -17.35 1.69
C GLY A 87 -8.99 -18.65 1.84
N PRO A 88 -8.43 -18.91 3.03
CA PRO A 88 -7.77 -20.18 3.35
C PRO A 88 -8.68 -21.38 3.08
N GLN A 89 -8.15 -22.41 2.43
CA GLN A 89 -8.88 -23.64 2.11
C GLN A 89 -8.58 -24.77 3.09
N ASP A 90 -9.49 -25.75 3.15
CA ASP A 90 -9.29 -26.96 3.95
C ASP A 90 -8.02 -27.71 3.49
N GLY A 91 -7.08 -27.90 4.42
CA GLY A 91 -5.79 -28.54 4.14
C GLY A 91 -4.65 -27.57 3.83
N GLU A 92 -4.89 -26.26 3.86
CA GLU A 92 -3.83 -25.25 3.83
C GLU A 92 -3.35 -24.91 5.25
N ASP A 93 -2.04 -25.01 5.48
CA ASP A 93 -1.41 -24.53 6.71
C ASP A 93 -1.19 -23.01 6.61
N VAL A 94 -2.07 -22.24 7.26
CA VAL A 94 -1.97 -20.78 7.27
C VAL A 94 -0.76 -20.37 8.09
N LEU A 95 0.13 -19.61 7.46
CA LEU A 95 1.24 -18.96 8.16
C LEU A 95 0.67 -17.96 9.17
N ALA A 96 1.09 -18.07 10.42
CA ALA A 96 0.67 -17.14 11.46
C ALA A 96 1.00 -15.70 11.03
N GLU A 97 0.04 -14.78 11.22
CA GLU A 97 0.35 -13.35 11.14
C GLU A 97 1.40 -13.06 12.22
N GLU A 98 2.63 -12.82 11.80
CA GLU A 98 3.67 -12.39 12.71
C GLU A 98 3.30 -10.95 13.11
N ASP A 99 2.97 -10.75 14.39
CA ASP A 99 2.99 -9.42 15.00
C ASP A 99 4.33 -8.80 14.63
N GLU A 100 4.35 -7.82 13.72
CA GLU A 100 5.57 -7.04 13.39
C GLU A 100 6.20 -6.41 14.66
N ALA A 101 5.49 -6.44 15.79
CA ALA A 101 5.94 -6.05 17.11
C ALA A 101 6.79 -7.09 17.88
N LYS A 102 6.95 -8.35 17.43
CA LYS A 102 7.67 -9.41 18.20
C LYS A 102 9.01 -9.89 17.64
N THR A 103 9.44 -9.41 16.48
CA THR A 103 10.82 -9.63 15.99
C THR A 103 11.80 -8.54 16.42
N ALA A 104 11.40 -7.64 17.31
CA ALA A 104 12.33 -7.05 18.26
C ALA A 104 12.69 -8.12 19.30
N ALA A 105 13.53 -9.09 18.90
CA ALA A 105 14.29 -9.87 19.87
C ALA A 105 14.91 -8.85 20.82
N ALA A 106 14.49 -8.89 22.10
CA ALA A 106 14.91 -7.96 23.13
C ALA A 106 16.39 -7.63 22.95
N ALA A 107 16.68 -6.38 22.57
CA ALA A 107 18.04 -5.99 22.24
C ALA A 107 18.94 -6.41 23.42
N PRO A 108 19.90 -7.33 23.22
CA PRO A 108 20.75 -7.76 24.30
C PRO A 108 21.48 -6.52 24.82
N ALA A 109 21.43 -6.28 26.13
CA ALA A 109 22.04 -5.11 26.73
C ALA A 109 23.52 -5.04 26.33
N ILE A 110 23.86 -4.10 25.44
CA ILE A 110 25.21 -3.96 24.90
C ILE A 110 26.11 -3.46 26.04
N SER A 111 27.15 -4.20 26.36
CA SER A 111 28.14 -3.78 27.34
C SER A 111 28.96 -2.62 26.78
N GLU A 112 28.84 -1.43 27.38
CA GLU A 112 29.65 -0.25 27.01
C GLU A 112 31.16 -0.52 27.15
N ALA A 113 31.58 -1.42 28.04
CA ALA A 113 32.96 -1.83 28.19
C ALA A 113 33.47 -2.64 26.97
N ALA A 114 32.62 -3.51 26.40
CA ALA A 114 32.94 -4.28 25.20
C ALA A 114 32.99 -3.38 23.95
N VAL A 115 32.08 -2.39 23.87
CA VAL A 115 32.10 -1.37 22.82
C VAL A 115 33.39 -0.55 22.88
N GLY A 116 33.79 -0.12 24.08
CA GLY A 116 35.03 0.63 24.29
C GLY A 116 36.27 -0.14 23.83
N GLN A 117 36.37 -1.44 24.16
CA GLN A 117 37.48 -2.28 23.73
C GLN A 117 37.57 -2.43 22.20
N LEU A 118 36.44 -2.59 21.51
CA LEU A 118 36.42 -2.68 20.04
C LEU A 118 36.72 -1.33 19.37
N MET A 119 36.31 -0.22 19.98
CA MET A 119 36.67 1.12 19.50
C MET A 119 38.15 1.43 19.68
N ASP A 120 38.76 1.00 20.78
CA ASP A 120 40.21 1.13 21.02
C ASP A 120 41.03 0.34 19.97
N MET A 121 40.45 -0.69 19.37
CA MET A 121 41.03 -1.47 18.27
C MET A 121 40.87 -0.79 16.90
N GLY A 122 40.11 0.31 16.82
CA GLY A 122 39.94 1.13 15.61
C GLY A 122 38.65 0.89 14.83
N PHE A 123 37.70 0.12 15.36
CA PHE A 123 36.40 -0.10 14.72
C PHE A 123 35.41 1.04 15.00
N SER A 124 34.46 1.27 14.10
CA SER A 124 33.46 2.32 14.26
C SER A 124 32.45 1.97 15.36
N MET A 125 31.96 2.99 16.06
CA MET A 125 30.95 2.82 17.12
C MET A 125 29.72 2.02 16.63
N ASN A 126 29.25 2.30 15.42
CA ASN A 126 28.07 1.65 14.85
C ASN A 126 28.34 0.18 14.48
N GLY A 127 29.51 -0.10 13.90
CA GLY A 127 29.96 -1.46 13.61
C GLY A 127 30.15 -2.31 14.87
N CYS A 128 30.72 -1.72 15.94
CA CYS A 128 30.85 -2.38 17.24
C CYS A 128 29.49 -2.72 17.85
N LYS A 129 28.53 -1.79 17.80
CA LYS A 129 27.18 -2.01 18.30
C LYS A 129 26.44 -3.07 17.48
N ARG A 130 26.56 -3.07 16.14
CA ARG A 130 25.99 -4.09 15.25
C ARG A 130 26.54 -5.48 15.57
N ALA A 131 27.87 -5.60 15.65
CA ALA A 131 28.53 -6.85 15.96
C ALA A 131 28.14 -7.40 17.32
N LEU A 132 28.17 -6.55 18.37
CA LEU A 132 27.75 -6.96 19.72
C LEU A 132 26.27 -7.33 19.79
N THR A 133 25.42 -6.66 19.00
CA THR A 133 24.00 -7.03 18.91
C THR A 133 23.83 -8.42 18.27
N ALA A 134 24.64 -8.74 17.26
CA ALA A 134 24.61 -10.04 16.59
C ALA A 134 25.14 -11.19 17.45
N VAL A 135 26.11 -10.94 18.34
CA VAL A 135 26.79 -11.99 19.13
C VAL A 135 26.35 -12.09 20.59
N GLY A 136 25.33 -11.34 21.02
CA GLY A 136 24.74 -11.47 22.36
C GLY A 136 25.24 -10.48 23.42
N GLY A 137 25.74 -9.31 23.03
CA GLY A 137 25.84 -8.09 23.85
C GLY A 137 27.09 -7.92 24.71
N SER A 138 27.85 -8.98 24.99
CA SER A 138 29.04 -8.90 25.87
C SER A 138 30.30 -9.66 25.41
N ASP A 139 30.22 -10.43 24.33
CA ASP A 139 31.35 -11.23 23.86
C ASP A 139 32.18 -10.49 22.79
N VAL A 140 33.36 -10.04 23.19
CA VAL A 140 34.29 -9.25 22.34
C VAL A 140 34.96 -10.11 21.26
N GLU A 141 35.25 -11.38 21.53
CA GLU A 141 35.96 -12.26 20.60
C GLU A 141 35.05 -12.71 19.45
N SER A 142 33.81 -13.06 19.80
CA SER A 142 32.76 -13.36 18.80
C SER A 142 32.41 -12.11 17.99
N ALA A 143 32.29 -10.94 18.62
CA ALA A 143 32.02 -9.68 17.93
C ALA A 143 33.14 -9.32 16.93
N MET A 144 34.41 -9.54 17.29
CA MET A 144 35.56 -9.31 16.41
C MET A 144 35.51 -10.20 15.17
N THR A 145 35.15 -11.48 15.34
CA THR A 145 34.99 -12.43 14.23
C THR A 145 33.88 -11.97 13.28
N TRP A 146 32.74 -11.52 13.83
CA TRP A 146 31.64 -10.97 13.05
C TRP A 146 32.02 -9.71 12.27
N ILE A 147 32.79 -8.80 12.89
CA ILE A 147 33.30 -7.59 12.23
C ILE A 147 34.22 -7.94 11.06
N PHE A 148 35.10 -8.94 11.19
CA PHE A 148 35.96 -9.32 10.07
C PHE A 148 35.18 -9.86 8.87
N GLU A 149 34.08 -10.54 9.11
CA GLU A 149 33.21 -11.09 8.08
C GLU A 149 32.32 -10.02 7.41
N HIS A 150 31.93 -8.97 8.14
CA HIS A 150 30.92 -8.00 7.70
C HIS A 150 31.43 -6.55 7.57
N ASN A 151 32.71 -6.25 7.81
CA ASN A 151 33.24 -4.86 7.73
C ASN A 151 33.19 -4.27 6.31
N THR A 152 33.07 -5.11 5.29
CA THR A 152 32.96 -4.67 3.90
C THR A 152 31.52 -4.37 3.49
N ASP A 153 30.55 -4.62 4.36
CA ASP A 153 29.14 -4.42 4.04
C ASP A 153 28.83 -2.92 3.97
N PRO A 154 28.05 -2.47 2.98
CA PRO A 154 27.76 -1.04 2.78
C PRO A 154 27.09 -0.39 4.00
N ASP A 155 26.33 -1.16 4.77
CA ASP A 155 25.54 -0.73 5.91
C ASP A 155 26.24 -0.94 7.27
N PHE A 156 27.49 -1.44 7.26
CA PHE A 156 28.22 -1.76 8.49
C PHE A 156 28.41 -0.54 9.40
N ASN A 157 28.58 0.64 8.81
CA ASN A 157 28.75 1.90 9.53
C ASN A 157 27.47 2.72 9.68
N ASP A 158 26.35 2.24 9.12
CA ASP A 158 25.10 2.98 9.16
C ASP A 158 24.56 3.04 10.59
N PRO A 159 23.91 4.16 10.97
CA PRO A 159 23.30 4.27 12.27
C PRO A 159 22.26 3.16 12.44
N LEU A 160 22.40 2.39 13.52
CA LEU A 160 21.37 1.44 13.91
C LEU A 160 20.07 2.20 14.20
N PRO A 161 18.90 1.69 13.79
CA PRO A 161 17.64 2.24 14.24
C PRO A 161 17.58 2.13 15.77
N GLU A 162 17.67 3.27 16.46
CA GLU A 162 17.60 3.34 17.91
C GLU A 162 16.19 2.90 18.35
N GLY A 163 16.09 1.71 18.93
CA GLY A 163 14.93 1.32 19.73
C GLY A 163 14.88 2.23 20.97
N ASP A 164 13.73 2.86 21.19
CA ASP A 164 13.45 3.78 22.28
C ASP A 164 13.99 3.29 23.64
N ALA A 165 15.11 3.86 24.07
CA ALA A 165 15.55 3.86 25.46
C ALA A 165 16.14 5.24 25.77
N SER A 166 15.39 5.98 26.58
CA SER A 166 15.57 7.39 26.94
C SER A 166 16.96 7.79 27.47
N GLY A 167 17.40 9.01 27.14
CA GLY A 167 18.12 9.85 28.12
C GLY A 167 19.29 10.72 27.65
N GLY A 168 18.99 11.80 26.92
CA GLY A 168 19.62 13.13 27.11
C GLY A 168 21.04 13.38 26.57
N ALA A 169 21.13 14.18 25.50
CA ALA A 169 22.03 15.35 25.42
C ALA A 169 21.68 16.27 24.22
N ALA A 170 21.13 17.43 24.57
CA ALA A 170 21.10 18.72 23.88
C ALA A 170 21.52 18.82 22.39
N ALA A 171 20.55 19.16 21.54
CA ALA A 171 20.73 20.11 20.45
C ALA A 171 19.57 21.11 20.45
N SER A 172 19.91 22.39 20.51
CA SER A 172 19.03 23.54 20.66
C SER A 172 18.20 23.83 19.40
N ALA A 173 16.88 23.87 19.55
CA ALA A 173 16.02 24.71 18.71
C ALA A 173 14.76 25.08 19.50
N ALA A 174 14.54 26.38 19.65
CA ALA A 174 13.38 26.94 20.31
C ALA A 174 12.12 26.78 19.44
N ALA A 175 11.11 26.09 19.95
CA ALA A 175 9.71 26.31 19.64
C ALA A 175 8.87 25.76 20.81
N GLY A 176 7.95 26.58 21.32
CA GLY A 176 7.22 26.33 22.55
C GLY A 176 6.40 25.04 22.49
N ALA A 177 6.55 24.23 23.54
CA ALA A 177 5.61 23.18 23.88
C ALA A 177 4.28 23.81 24.28
N SER A 178 3.26 23.71 23.44
CA SER A 178 1.87 23.64 23.89
C SER A 178 1.52 22.16 24.06
N ASP A 179 1.47 21.76 25.31
CA ASP A 179 0.77 20.55 25.74
C ASP A 179 -0.70 20.67 25.29
N GLY A 180 -1.15 19.75 24.43
CA GLY A 180 -2.45 19.78 23.76
C GLY A 180 -2.38 20.26 22.32
N ALA A 181 -2.85 19.42 21.37
CA ALA A 181 -3.16 19.87 20.02
C ALA A 181 -4.00 21.15 20.10
N ASP A 182 -3.67 22.16 19.29
CA ASP A 182 -4.41 23.43 19.26
C ASP A 182 -5.90 23.14 19.07
N ASP A 183 -6.71 23.39 20.10
CA ASP A 183 -8.15 23.11 20.09
C ASP A 183 -8.85 23.83 18.93
N ALA A 184 -8.30 24.96 18.45
CA ALA A 184 -8.81 25.62 17.24
C ALA A 184 -8.55 24.78 15.98
N MET A 185 -7.39 24.13 15.87
CA MET A 185 -7.05 23.22 14.77
C MET A 185 -7.87 21.94 14.84
N VAL A 186 -8.08 21.38 16.03
CA VAL A 186 -8.95 20.21 16.24
C VAL A 186 -10.37 20.51 15.74
N MET A 187 -10.97 21.63 16.19
CA MET A 187 -12.32 22.01 15.80
C MET A 187 -12.43 22.35 14.30
N SER A 188 -11.38 22.96 13.72
CA SER A 188 -11.32 23.22 12.28
C SER A 188 -11.29 21.93 11.47
N LEU A 189 -10.49 20.94 11.88
CA LEU A 189 -10.36 19.68 11.16
C LEU A 189 -11.62 18.81 11.32
N VAL A 190 -12.22 18.78 12.52
CA VAL A 190 -13.54 18.15 12.75
C VAL A 190 -14.61 18.76 11.84
N ALA A 191 -14.70 20.09 11.76
CA ALA A 191 -15.67 20.77 10.91
C ALA A 191 -15.40 20.55 9.40
N SER A 192 -14.14 20.44 9.00
CA SER A 192 -13.74 20.28 7.60
C SER A 192 -13.92 18.86 7.10
N LEU A 193 -13.59 17.85 7.92
CA LEU A 193 -13.70 16.44 7.55
C LEU A 193 -15.11 15.88 7.82
N GLY A 194 -15.81 16.40 8.84
CA GLY A 194 -17.24 16.17 9.08
C GLY A 194 -17.64 14.77 9.55
N CYS A 195 -16.74 13.77 9.47
CA CYS A 195 -17.01 12.38 9.84
C CYS A 195 -16.26 11.87 11.07
N PHE A 196 -15.44 12.71 11.73
CA PHE A 196 -14.58 12.32 12.85
C PHE A 196 -14.93 13.08 14.14
N THR A 197 -14.76 12.41 15.28
CA THR A 197 -14.98 13.02 16.60
C THR A 197 -13.79 13.87 17.04
N ILE A 198 -14.01 14.76 18.02
CA ILE A 198 -12.96 15.62 18.60
C ILE A 198 -11.80 14.77 19.13
N ASP A 199 -12.10 13.64 19.77
CA ASP A 199 -11.09 12.77 20.38
C ASP A 199 -10.27 12.02 19.32
N GLN A 200 -10.91 11.58 18.23
CA GLN A 200 -10.22 10.95 17.09
C GLN A 200 -9.26 11.95 16.42
N VAL A 201 -9.74 13.17 16.16
CA VAL A 201 -8.92 14.23 15.54
C VAL A 201 -7.78 14.66 16.46
N ARG A 202 -8.01 14.74 17.77
CA ARG A 202 -6.98 15.08 18.75
C ARG A 202 -5.89 13.99 18.84
N ALA A 203 -6.27 12.72 18.80
CA ALA A 203 -5.33 11.61 18.75
C ALA A 203 -4.50 11.61 17.46
N ALA A 204 -5.14 11.85 16.30
CA ALA A 204 -4.45 11.96 15.03
C ALA A 204 -3.43 13.11 15.02
N LEU A 205 -3.82 14.30 15.49
CA LEU A 205 -2.91 15.45 15.59
C LEU A 205 -1.76 15.22 16.55
N LYS A 206 -1.98 14.46 17.64
CA LYS A 206 -0.91 14.06 18.55
C LYS A 206 0.08 13.12 17.85
N GLN A 207 -0.42 12.14 17.09
CA GLN A 207 0.40 11.18 16.35
C GLN A 207 1.20 11.83 15.20
N THR A 208 0.69 12.93 14.64
CA THR A 208 1.32 13.61 13.51
C THR A 208 2.05 14.90 13.90
N ASN A 209 2.29 15.10 15.20
CA ASN A 209 3.01 16.26 15.74
C ASN A 209 2.38 17.61 15.31
N GLY A 210 1.05 17.68 15.29
CA GLY A 210 0.29 18.89 14.95
C GLY A 210 0.14 19.18 13.45
N ALA A 211 0.60 18.28 12.57
CA ALA A 211 0.43 18.44 11.12
C ALA A 211 -0.99 18.02 10.69
N ALA A 212 -1.81 19.00 10.28
CA ALA A 212 -3.22 18.80 9.96
C ALA A 212 -3.46 17.92 8.72
N ASP A 213 -2.62 18.05 7.69
CA ASP A 213 -2.65 17.25 6.46
C ASP A 213 -2.35 15.77 6.76
N ARG A 214 -1.31 15.51 7.54
CA ARG A 214 -0.96 14.16 7.99
C ARG A 214 -2.00 13.59 8.94
N ALA A 215 -2.61 14.43 9.79
CA ALA A 215 -3.67 13.99 10.70
C ALA A 215 -4.91 13.52 9.93
N ALA A 216 -5.29 14.25 8.87
CA ALA A 216 -6.37 13.82 7.99
C ALA A 216 -6.05 12.48 7.31
N ASP A 217 -4.84 12.33 6.76
CA ASP A 217 -4.39 11.07 6.14
C ASP A 217 -4.37 9.91 7.15
N TRP A 218 -3.92 10.16 8.39
CA TRP A 218 -3.94 9.17 9.46
C TRP A 218 -5.36 8.73 9.82
N LEU A 219 -6.31 9.67 9.93
CA LEU A 219 -7.72 9.36 10.21
C LEU A 219 -8.34 8.49 9.13
N PHE A 220 -8.10 8.79 7.84
CA PHE A 220 -8.67 8.02 6.74
C PHE A 220 -8.00 6.65 6.56
N SER A 221 -6.68 6.56 6.73
CA SER A 221 -5.95 5.29 6.66
C SER A 221 -6.29 4.32 7.80
N HIS A 222 -6.82 4.82 8.91
CA HIS A 222 -7.25 4.02 10.05
C HIS A 222 -8.76 3.96 10.22
N MET A 223 -9.55 4.41 9.23
CA MET A 223 -11.02 4.49 9.39
C MET A 223 -11.69 3.14 9.67
N ASP A 224 -11.09 2.05 9.19
CA ASP A 224 -11.58 0.69 9.39
C ASP A 224 -11.47 0.21 10.85
N ASP A 225 -10.55 0.79 11.64
CA ASP A 225 -10.32 0.43 13.05
C ASP A 225 -9.95 1.67 13.88
N LEU A 226 -10.67 2.76 13.64
CA LEU A 226 -10.30 4.08 14.15
C LEU A 226 -10.34 4.15 15.66
N ASP A 227 -11.31 3.48 16.28
CA ASP A 227 -11.47 3.49 17.73
C ASP A 227 -10.32 2.76 18.45
N ALA A 228 -9.84 1.64 17.89
CA ALA A 228 -8.66 0.95 18.44
C ALA A 228 -7.37 1.74 18.18
N ALA A 229 -7.23 2.33 16.99
CA ALA A 229 -6.09 3.19 16.65
C ALA A 229 -6.02 4.42 17.59
N VAL A 230 -7.16 5.00 17.97
CA VAL A 230 -7.22 6.13 18.90
C VAL A 230 -6.95 5.69 20.35
N ALA A 231 -7.40 4.51 20.75
CA ALA A 231 -7.11 3.93 22.06
C ALA A 231 -5.61 3.68 22.26
N SER A 232 -4.90 3.19 21.23
CA SER A 232 -3.45 2.95 21.30
C SER A 232 -2.63 4.24 21.49
N VAL A 233 -3.05 5.34 20.84
CA VAL A 233 -2.40 6.66 20.97
C VAL A 233 -2.69 7.36 22.32
N SER A 234 -3.80 6.97 22.97
CA SER A 234 -4.29 7.59 24.21
C SER A 234 -3.79 6.91 25.50
N ALA A 235 -2.80 6.00 25.41
CA ALA A 235 -2.19 5.29 26.54
C ALA A 235 -3.19 4.52 27.44
N SER A 236 -4.34 4.13 26.89
CA SER A 236 -5.33 3.27 27.53
C SER A 236 -5.57 2.08 26.62
N ALA A 237 -4.68 1.09 26.67
CA ALA A 237 -4.78 -0.11 25.85
C ALA A 237 -5.66 -1.17 26.55
N PRO A 238 -6.85 -1.51 26.03
CA PRO A 238 -7.34 -2.87 26.13
C PRO A 238 -6.68 -3.72 25.03
N GLU A 239 -6.49 -5.01 25.31
CA GLU A 239 -6.02 -6.02 24.35
C GLU A 239 -6.88 -5.99 23.07
N SER A 240 -6.18 -6.06 21.93
CA SER A 240 -6.65 -6.34 20.57
C SER A 240 -8.17 -6.54 20.44
N ALA A 241 -8.90 -5.45 20.20
CA ALA A 241 -10.24 -5.55 19.65
C ALA A 241 -10.13 -6.12 18.21
N PRO A 242 -11.07 -6.98 17.78
CA PRO A 242 -11.09 -7.45 16.40
C PRO A 242 -11.29 -6.25 15.47
N LYS A 243 -10.39 -6.08 14.49
CA LYS A 243 -10.53 -5.07 13.42
C LYS A 243 -11.97 -5.13 12.89
N SER A 244 -12.72 -4.05 13.01
CA SER A 244 -14.05 -3.99 12.42
C SER A 244 -13.92 -4.03 10.91
N GLU A 245 -14.14 -5.19 10.29
CA GLU A 245 -14.19 -5.26 8.84
C GLU A 245 -15.32 -4.33 8.35
N ALA A 246 -14.95 -3.30 7.58
CA ALA A 246 -15.92 -2.45 6.92
C ALA A 246 -16.88 -3.33 6.11
N THR A 247 -18.18 -3.10 6.27
CA THR A 247 -19.21 -3.84 5.55
C THR A 247 -19.22 -3.43 4.08
N LEU A 248 -18.42 -4.10 3.27
CA LEU A 248 -18.34 -3.89 1.82
C LEU A 248 -19.54 -4.54 1.11
N ASP A 249 -20.11 -3.83 0.13
CA ASP A 249 -21.14 -4.38 -0.75
C ASP A 249 -20.56 -5.53 -1.59
N ASP A 250 -21.27 -6.66 -1.60
CA ASP A 250 -20.85 -7.87 -2.29
C ASP A 250 -22.01 -8.51 -3.07
N GLY A 251 -21.70 -9.19 -4.17
CA GLY A 251 -22.70 -9.81 -5.04
C GLY A 251 -22.12 -10.76 -6.08
N ASP A 252 -22.93 -11.08 -7.10
CA ASP A 252 -22.51 -11.90 -8.24
C ASP A 252 -21.46 -11.14 -9.08
N GLY A 253 -20.40 -11.84 -9.50
CA GLY A 253 -19.29 -11.26 -10.29
C GLY A 253 -19.63 -10.99 -11.76
N LYS A 254 -20.91 -10.89 -12.11
CA LYS A 254 -21.38 -10.63 -13.48
C LYS A 254 -21.62 -9.14 -13.67
N TYR A 255 -21.06 -8.59 -14.71
CA TYR A 255 -21.15 -7.16 -14.98
C TYR A 255 -21.54 -6.87 -16.42
N ARG A 256 -22.17 -5.71 -16.63
CA ARG A 256 -22.49 -5.14 -17.93
C ARG A 256 -21.79 -3.81 -18.11
N LEU A 257 -21.26 -3.57 -19.31
CA LEU A 257 -20.61 -2.31 -19.64
C LEU A 257 -21.63 -1.16 -19.62
N LEU A 258 -21.39 -0.18 -18.74
CA LEU A 258 -22.23 0.99 -18.56
C LEU A 258 -21.61 2.24 -19.22
N GLY A 259 -20.29 2.37 -19.17
CA GLY A 259 -19.62 3.55 -19.68
C GLY A 259 -18.13 3.37 -19.87
N MET A 260 -17.51 4.36 -20.50
CA MET A 260 -16.07 4.42 -20.69
C MET A 260 -15.58 5.85 -20.75
N ILE A 261 -14.31 6.05 -20.41
CA ILE A 261 -13.60 7.33 -20.54
C ILE A 261 -12.43 7.09 -21.48
N SER A 262 -12.34 7.90 -22.53
CA SER A 262 -11.31 7.82 -23.56
C SER A 262 -10.36 9.01 -23.45
N HIS A 263 -9.06 8.73 -23.46
CA HIS A 263 -8.01 9.74 -23.59
C HIS A 263 -7.57 9.83 -25.05
N ILE A 264 -7.96 10.91 -25.73
CA ILE A 264 -7.63 11.17 -27.13
C ILE A 264 -6.32 11.96 -27.18
N GLY A 265 -5.25 11.31 -27.60
CA GLY A 265 -3.92 11.91 -27.67
C GLY A 265 -2.83 10.85 -27.72
N LYS A 266 -1.70 11.22 -28.34
CA LYS A 266 -0.46 10.41 -28.39
C LYS A 266 0.52 10.75 -27.27
N SER A 267 0.39 11.94 -26.69
CA SER A 267 1.23 12.40 -25.58
C SER A 267 0.70 11.86 -24.26
N THR A 268 1.60 11.65 -23.31
CA THR A 268 1.28 11.36 -21.91
C THR A 268 1.03 12.65 -21.11
N ALA A 269 1.57 13.78 -21.58
CA ALA A 269 1.45 15.10 -20.94
C ALA A 269 0.27 15.94 -21.47
N SER A 270 -0.37 15.52 -22.57
CA SER A 270 -1.50 16.24 -23.16
C SER A 270 -2.44 15.33 -23.94
N GLY A 271 -3.71 15.69 -23.93
CA GLY A 271 -4.75 15.06 -24.72
C GLY A 271 -6.11 15.57 -24.30
N HIS A 272 -7.15 14.91 -24.79
CA HIS A 272 -8.54 15.31 -24.59
C HIS A 272 -9.35 14.15 -24.04
N TYR A 273 -10.06 14.38 -22.93
CA TYR A 273 -10.89 13.36 -22.30
C TYR A 273 -12.34 13.49 -22.77
N VAL A 274 -12.92 12.37 -23.17
CA VAL A 274 -14.36 12.26 -23.46
C VAL A 274 -14.94 11.06 -22.75
N ALA A 275 -16.17 11.18 -22.28
CA ALA A 275 -16.89 10.07 -21.68
C ALA A 275 -17.97 9.56 -22.64
N HIS A 276 -18.14 8.25 -22.70
CA HIS A 276 -19.29 7.63 -23.35
C HIS A 276 -20.07 6.85 -22.30
N ILE A 277 -21.37 7.07 -22.23
CA ILE A 277 -22.25 6.38 -21.27
C ILE A 277 -23.40 5.76 -22.04
N LYS A 278 -23.71 4.50 -21.74
CA LYS A 278 -24.86 3.76 -22.29
C LYS A 278 -26.09 4.14 -21.48
N LYS A 279 -27.01 4.91 -22.07
CA LYS A 279 -28.30 5.31 -21.47
C LYS A 279 -29.44 4.78 -22.31
N GLU A 280 -30.38 4.07 -21.70
CA GLU A 280 -31.56 3.51 -22.40
C GLU A 280 -31.19 2.67 -23.64
N GLY A 281 -30.07 1.93 -23.56
CA GLY A 281 -29.56 1.12 -24.67
C GLY A 281 -28.84 1.89 -25.78
N LYS A 282 -28.72 3.22 -25.68
CA LYS A 282 -28.01 4.07 -26.65
C LYS A 282 -26.74 4.63 -26.02
N TRP A 283 -25.67 4.70 -26.82
CA TRP A 283 -24.43 5.34 -26.40
C TRP A 283 -24.54 6.85 -26.57
N VAL A 284 -24.15 7.59 -25.54
CA VAL A 284 -24.12 9.06 -25.54
C VAL A 284 -22.69 9.50 -25.24
N ILE A 285 -22.13 10.32 -26.13
CA ILE A 285 -20.83 10.96 -25.92
C ILE A 285 -21.04 12.28 -25.17
N PHE A 286 -20.22 12.48 -24.14
CA PHE A 286 -20.08 13.71 -23.38
C PHE A 286 -18.68 14.27 -23.66
N ASN A 287 -18.65 15.35 -24.43
CA ASN A 287 -17.44 16.06 -24.80
C ASN A 287 -17.61 17.53 -24.41
N ASP A 288 -17.25 17.83 -23.16
CA ASP A 288 -17.46 19.13 -22.52
C ASP A 288 -18.93 19.58 -22.66
N GLU A 289 -19.18 20.72 -23.30
CA GLU A 289 -20.51 21.27 -23.55
C GLU A 289 -21.31 20.50 -24.61
N LYS A 290 -20.65 19.63 -25.38
CA LYS A 290 -21.26 18.90 -26.50
C LYS A 290 -21.70 17.51 -26.04
N VAL A 291 -23.00 17.29 -26.07
CA VAL A 291 -23.63 16.00 -25.80
C VAL A 291 -24.32 15.51 -27.06
N ALA A 292 -23.98 14.31 -27.52
CA ALA A 292 -24.55 13.72 -28.72
C ALA A 292 -24.74 12.21 -28.59
N VAL A 293 -25.65 11.64 -29.39
CA VAL A 293 -25.77 10.18 -29.51
C VAL A 293 -24.59 9.68 -30.36
N SER A 294 -23.89 8.67 -29.86
CA SER A 294 -22.77 8.02 -30.54
C SER A 294 -23.25 6.67 -31.08
N GLU A 295 -23.27 6.50 -32.40
CA GLU A 295 -23.66 5.21 -33.01
C GLU A 295 -22.53 4.18 -32.92
N ASN A 296 -21.28 4.63 -33.08
CA ASN A 296 -20.08 3.79 -33.08
C ASN A 296 -19.09 4.30 -32.02
N PRO A 297 -19.28 3.96 -30.73
CA PRO A 297 -18.35 4.36 -29.68
C PRO A 297 -16.97 3.71 -29.88
N PRO A 298 -15.85 4.43 -29.64
CA PRO A 298 -14.49 3.90 -29.79
C PRO A 298 -14.08 3.01 -28.59
N LEU A 299 -14.86 1.95 -28.35
CA LEU A 299 -14.66 1.00 -27.24
C LEU A 299 -13.22 0.49 -27.14
N PRO A 300 -12.54 0.08 -28.25
CA PRO A 300 -11.23 -0.54 -28.12
C PRO A 300 -10.08 0.37 -27.68
N HIS A 301 -10.30 1.69 -27.65
CA HIS A 301 -9.28 2.68 -27.35
C HIS A 301 -9.51 3.40 -26.03
N ALA A 302 -10.57 3.05 -25.30
CA ALA A 302 -10.86 3.70 -24.03
C ALA A 302 -9.83 3.34 -22.96
N TYR A 303 -9.66 4.29 -22.04
CA TYR A 303 -8.69 4.27 -20.96
C TYR A 303 -9.28 3.67 -19.68
N LEU A 304 -10.48 4.13 -19.30
CA LEU A 304 -11.24 3.60 -18.17
C LEU A 304 -12.56 3.01 -18.69
N TYR A 305 -12.97 1.89 -18.10
CA TYR A 305 -14.28 1.27 -18.32
C TYR A 305 -15.03 1.22 -17.01
N LEU A 306 -16.32 1.51 -17.09
CA LEU A 306 -17.27 1.42 -15.99
C LEU A 306 -18.23 0.28 -16.28
N PHE A 307 -18.21 -0.70 -15.40
CA PHE A 307 -19.06 -1.88 -15.43
C PHE A 307 -20.05 -1.81 -14.27
N GLU A 308 -21.32 -2.08 -14.54
CA GLU A 308 -22.37 -2.20 -13.51
C GLU A 308 -22.69 -3.67 -13.27
N ARG A 309 -22.74 -4.08 -12.00
CA ARG A 309 -23.10 -5.44 -11.60
C ARG A 309 -24.48 -5.76 -12.16
N ALA A 310 -24.57 -6.80 -12.96
CA ALA A 310 -25.85 -7.26 -13.48
C ALA A 310 -26.73 -7.64 -12.29
N ALA A 311 -27.95 -7.09 -12.23
CA ALA A 311 -28.90 -7.52 -11.22
C ALA A 311 -29.11 -9.02 -11.41
N GLY A 312 -28.68 -9.81 -10.43
CA GLY A 312 -29.01 -11.23 -10.40
C GLY A 312 -30.52 -11.36 -10.53
N SER A 313 -30.99 -12.19 -11.45
CA SER A 313 -32.39 -12.59 -11.46
C SER A 313 -32.68 -13.23 -10.10
N SER A 314 -33.27 -12.46 -9.20
CA SER A 314 -33.92 -12.97 -8.00
C SER A 314 -35.21 -13.70 -8.35
#